data_AF-A0A850QPX3-F1
#
_entry.id   AF-A0A850QPX3-F1
#
_cell.length_a   1.000
_cell.length_b   1.000
_cell.length_c   1.000
_cell.angle_alpha   90.00
_cell.angle_beta   90.00
_cell.angle_gamma   90.00
#
_symmetry.space_group_name_H-M   'P 1'
#
loop_
_entity.id
_entity.type
_entity.pdbx_description
1 polymer ?
#
loop_
_entity_poly.entity_id
_entity_poly.type
_entity_poly.pdbx_seq_one_letter_code
_entity_poly.pdbx_strand_id
1 'polypeptide(L)'
;MNSEYHGLSVSAVKELIQNPNKNISAIAKPYSGSFLQGQGYILNIVDGGQTFVVASYRSNIKLYKRADALLNDAHDMGLKSITFNL
;
A
#
# COMPACT_ATOMS: atom_id res chain seq x y z
N MET A 1 -17.48 15.22 -1.92
CA MET A 1 -16.30 15.07 -1.05
C MET A 1 -15.31 14.17 -1.78
N ASN A 2 -14.45 14.75 -2.62
CA ASN A 2 -13.36 14.03 -3.27
C ASN A 2 -12.23 13.90 -2.26
N SER A 3 -12.26 12.85 -1.45
CA SER A 3 -11.11 12.48 -0.65
C SER A 3 -9.99 12.14 -1.64
N GLU A 4 -8.99 13.01 -1.72
CA GLU A 4 -7.82 12.89 -2.59
C GLU A 4 -7.08 11.60 -2.24
N TYR A 5 -7.42 10.53 -2.95
CA TYR A 5 -6.63 9.30 -2.91
C TYR A 5 -5.31 9.60 -3.60
N HIS A 6 -4.28 9.90 -2.80
CA HIS A 6 -2.91 9.94 -3.29
C HIS A 6 -2.40 8.51 -3.47
N GLY A 7 -2.72 7.94 -4.63
CA GLY A 7 -2.21 6.65 -5.07
C GLY A 7 -0.72 6.75 -5.35
N LEU A 8 0.07 5.87 -4.74
CA LEU A 8 1.51 5.80 -4.94
C LEU A 8 1.83 4.54 -5.76
N SER A 9 2.53 4.70 -6.88
CA SER A 9 2.93 3.56 -7.70
C SER A 9 3.95 2.68 -6.98
N VAL A 10 3.97 1.39 -7.31
CA VAL A 10 4.96 0.44 -6.75
C VAL A 10 6.40 0.92 -6.96
N SER A 11 6.72 1.54 -8.10
CA SER A 11 8.06 2.10 -8.34
C SER A 11 8.38 3.26 -7.39
N ALA A 12 7.44 4.18 -7.17
CA ALA A 12 7.61 5.27 -6.22
C ALA A 12 7.74 4.78 -4.77
N VAL A 13 7.04 3.69 -4.41
CA VAL A 13 7.23 3.02 -3.11
C VAL A 13 8.68 2.54 -2.96
N LYS A 14 9.23 1.86 -3.98
CA LYS A 14 10.62 1.38 -3.97
C LYS A 14 11.63 2.51 -3.81
N GLU A 15 11.43 3.62 -4.52
CA GLU A 15 12.28 4.81 -4.41
C GLU A 15 12.21 5.44 -3.00
N LEU A 16 11.01 5.52 -2.42
CA LEU A 16 10.85 6.03 -1.05
C LEU A 16 11.55 5.15 -0.02
N ILE A 17 11.43 3.83 -0.11
CA ILE A 17 12.05 2.87 0.81
C ILE A 17 13.58 2.94 0.78
N GLN A 18 14.16 3.26 -0.38
CA GLN A 18 15.60 3.43 -0.51
C GLN A 18 16.12 4.71 0.15
N ASN A 19 15.26 5.65 0.53
CA ASN A 19 15.68 6.90 1.17
C ASN A 19 15.87 6.69 2.69
N PRO A 20 17.12 6.71 3.20
CA PRO A 20 17.40 6.43 4.61
C PRO A 20 16.89 7.52 5.57
N ASN A 21 16.57 8.71 5.06
CA ASN A 21 16.05 9.82 5.87
C ASN A 21 14.53 9.74 6.09
N LYS A 22 13.85 8.80 5.43
CA LYS A 22 12.40 8.61 5.53
C LYS A 22 12.10 7.47 6.50
N ASN A 23 11.23 7.73 7.47
CA ASN A 23 10.73 6.68 8.35
C ASN A 23 9.40 6.15 7.80
N ILE A 24 9.49 5.05 7.07
CA ILE A 24 8.36 4.49 6.33
C ILE A 24 7.75 3.33 7.10
N SER A 25 6.43 3.37 7.28
CA SER A 25 5.66 2.26 7.84
C SER A 25 4.66 1.73 6.80
N ALA A 26 4.52 0.41 6.71
CA ALA A 26 3.55 -0.22 5.83
C ALA A 26 2.40 -0.83 6.63
N ILE A 27 1.16 -0.52 6.23
CA ILE A 27 -0.06 -0.96 6.90
C ILE A 27 -0.99 -1.60 5.87
N ALA A 28 -1.24 -2.90 6.03
CA ALA A 28 -2.28 -3.62 5.32
C ALA A 28 -3.62 -3.33 5.99
N LYS A 29 -4.52 -2.63 5.30
CA LYS A 29 -5.89 -2.39 5.78
C LYS A 29 -6.87 -3.32 5.08
N PRO A 30 -7.83 -3.92 5.80
CA PRO A 30 -8.86 -4.73 5.19
C PRO A 30 -9.74 -3.81 4.35
N TYR A 31 -10.08 -4.29 3.16
CA TYR A 31 -10.95 -3.61 2.23
C TYR A 31 -12.10 -4.54 1.88
N SER A 32 -13.30 -4.07 2.16
CA SER A 32 -14.55 -4.68 1.70
C SER A 32 -15.35 -3.58 1.03
N GLY A 33 -15.42 -3.63 -0.30
CA GLY A 33 -16.08 -2.57 -1.06
C GLY A 33 -16.40 -2.98 -2.48
N SER A 34 -17.53 -2.48 -2.96
CA SER A 34 -18.01 -2.71 -4.32
C SER A 34 -17.12 -2.04 -5.37
N PHE A 35 -16.38 -0.99 -4.99
CA PHE A 35 -15.55 -0.20 -5.91
C PHE A 35 -14.38 -1.00 -6.51
N LEU A 36 -13.74 -1.89 -5.73
CA LEU A 36 -12.72 -2.82 -6.24
C LEU A 36 -13.26 -4.24 -6.51
N GLN A 37 -14.59 -4.42 -6.45
CA GLN A 37 -15.30 -5.69 -6.66
C GLN A 37 -14.64 -6.87 -5.94
N GLY A 38 -14.45 -6.75 -4.62
CA GLY A 38 -13.88 -7.83 -3.84
C GLY A 38 -13.62 -7.49 -2.38
N GLN A 39 -13.21 -8.52 -1.65
CA GLN A 39 -12.70 -8.42 -0.29
C GLN A 39 -11.22 -8.78 -0.28
N GLY A 40 -10.45 -8.13 0.56
CA GLY A 40 -9.02 -8.39 0.69
C GLY A 40 -8.34 -7.29 1.50
N TYR A 41 -7.11 -6.97 1.12
CA TYR A 41 -6.29 -5.96 1.76
C TYR A 41 -5.83 -4.92 0.76
N ILE A 42 -5.73 -3.67 1.22
CA ILE A 42 -5.03 -2.60 0.53
C ILE A 42 -3.76 -2.27 1.32
N LEU A 43 -2.67 -2.07 0.60
CA LEU A 43 -1.39 -1.70 1.22
C LEU A 43 -1.32 -0.18 1.31
N ASN A 44 -1.11 0.33 2.52
CA ASN A 44 -0.89 1.75 2.78
C ASN A 44 0.55 1.99 3.22
N ILE A 45 1.15 3.05 2.71
CA ILE A 45 2.48 3.51 3.10
C ILE A 45 2.31 4.79 3.90
N VAL A 46 2.85 4.82 5.11
CA VAL A 46 2.85 5.98 5.98
C VAL A 46 4.25 6.57 6.00
N ASP A 47 4.36 7.83 5.66
CA ASP A 47 5.60 8.61 5.67
C ASP A 47 5.33 9.98 6.32
N GLY A 48 5.95 10.22 7.47
CA GLY A 48 5.86 11.52 8.17
C GLY A 48 4.44 11.98 8.51
N GLY A 49 3.50 11.05 8.69
CA GLY A 49 2.08 11.34 8.98
C GLY A 49 1.18 11.41 7.74
N GLN A 50 1.74 11.40 6.54
CA GLN A 50 0.97 11.23 5.30
C GLN A 50 0.76 9.74 5.01
N THR A 51 -0.45 9.38 4.61
CA THR A 51 -0.78 8.00 4.22
C THR A 51 -1.05 7.94 2.73
N PHE A 52 -0.33 7.07 2.04
CA PHE A 52 -0.46 6.82 0.62
C PHE A 52 -0.99 5.41 0.39
N VAL A 53 -1.87 5.23 -0.60
CA VAL A 53 -2.37 3.90 -0.97
C VAL A 53 -1.54 3.36 -2.12
N VAL A 54 -1.03 2.14 -2.00
CA VAL A 54 -0.28 1.52 -3.10
C VAL A 54 -1.20 1.25 -4.27
N ALA A 55 -0.82 1.78 -5.43
CA ALA A 55 -1.53 1.67 -6.68
C ALA A 55 -0.69 0.92 -7.72
N SER A 56 -1.38 0.23 -8.61
CA SER A 56 -0.79 -0.30 -9.84
C SER A 56 -0.37 0.84 -10.79
N TYR A 57 0.40 0.50 -11.80
CA TYR A 57 0.96 1.43 -12.80
C TYR A 57 -0.08 2.32 -13.51
N ARG A 58 -1.38 1.97 -13.45
CA ARG A 58 -2.49 2.73 -14.05
C ARG A 58 -3.28 3.57 -13.02
N SER A 59 -2.68 3.89 -11.88
CA SER A 59 -3.31 4.61 -10.77
C SER A 59 -4.52 3.90 -10.14
N ASN A 60 -4.71 2.62 -10.44
CA ASN A 60 -5.75 1.81 -9.80
C ASN A 60 -5.20 1.23 -8.49
N ILE A 61 -5.94 1.43 -7.39
CA ILE A 61 -5.63 0.85 -6.08
C ILE A 61 -5.42 -0.66 -6.24
N LYS A 62 -4.32 -1.17 -5.67
CA LYS A 62 -4.01 -2.59 -5.73
C LYS A 62 -4.72 -3.32 -4.59
N LEU A 63 -5.69 -4.16 -4.93
CA LEU A 63 -6.39 -5.04 -3.98
C LEU A 63 -5.72 -6.40 -3.93
N TYR A 64 -5.32 -6.81 -2.73
CA TYR A 64 -4.74 -8.14 -2.48
C TYR A 64 -5.80 -9.02 -1.84
N LYS A 65 -6.35 -9.98 -2.59
CA LYS A 65 -7.38 -10.91 -2.09
C LYS A 65 -6.88 -11.80 -0.94
N ARG A 66 -5.56 -11.96 -0.81
CA ARG A 66 -4.90 -12.80 0.21
C ARG A 66 -3.74 -12.04 0.85
N ALA A 67 -3.51 -12.27 2.13
CA ALA A 67 -2.40 -11.68 2.88
C ALA A 67 -1.02 -12.10 2.31
N ASP A 68 -0.86 -13.37 1.90
CA ASP A 68 0.40 -13.86 1.34
C ASP A 68 0.81 -13.13 0.05
N ALA A 69 -0.16 -12.81 -0.81
CA ALA A 69 0.09 -12.06 -2.03
C ALA A 69 0.54 -10.62 -1.72
N LEU A 70 0.00 -10.02 -0.65
CA LEU A 70 0.43 -8.71 -0.16
C LEU A 70 1.85 -8.77 0.40
N LEU A 71 2.15 -9.80 1.22
CA LEU A 71 3.46 -10.00 1.83
C LEU A 71 4.57 -10.19 0.78
N ASN A 72 4.33 -11.03 -0.22
CA ASN A 72 5.29 -11.25 -1.31
C ASN A 72 5.59 -9.94 -2.07
N ASP A 73 4.54 -9.21 -2.44
CA ASP A 73 4.70 -7.97 -3.20
C ASP A 73 5.39 -6.87 -2.38
N ALA A 74 5.11 -6.79 -1.08
CA ALA A 74 5.78 -5.87 -0.17
C ALA A 74 7.25 -6.24 0.07
N HIS A 75 7.56 -7.54 0.17
CA HIS A 75 8.94 -8.01 0.20
C HIS A 75 9.68 -7.62 -1.08
N ASP A 76 9.06 -7.77 -2.26
CA ASP A 76 9.61 -7.34 -3.55
C ASP A 76 9.76 -5.81 -3.68
N MET A 77 9.02 -5.05 -2.87
CA MET A 77 9.19 -3.59 -2.71
C MET A 77 10.36 -3.22 -1.79
N GLY A 78 10.89 -4.16 -1.02
CA GLY A 78 11.93 -3.91 -0.01
C GLY A 78 11.36 -3.47 1.35
N LEU A 79 10.06 -3.65 1.60
CA LEU A 79 9.47 -3.38 2.91
C LEU A 79 9.95 -4.43 3.91
N LYS A 80 10.53 -3.97 5.02
CA LYS A 80 11.06 -4.85 6.07
C LYS A 80 9.99 -5.45 6.96
N SER A 81 8.85 -4.76 7.12
CA SER A 81 7.74 -5.22 7.95
C SER A 81 6.44 -4.59 7.47
N ILE A 82 5.32 -5.26 7.77
CA ILE A 82 3.96 -4.80 7.47
C ILE A 82 3.10 -5.04 8.70
N THR A 83 2.33 -4.04 9.09
CA THR A 83 1.32 -4.18 10.14
C THR A 83 -0.04 -4.48 9.50
N PHE A 84 -0.70 -5.53 9.95
CA PHE A 84 -2.09 -5.80 9.57
C PHE A 84 -3.02 -5.11 10.55
N ASN A 85 -3.87 -4.22 10.04
CA ASN A 85 -5.03 -3.76 10.79
C ASN A 85 -6.09 -4.87 10.67
N LEU A 86 -6.54 -5.44 11.78
CA LEU A 86 -7.58 -6.46 11.80
C LEU A 86 -8.93 -5.84 12.12
#